data_AF-A0A8T4LQ41-F1
#
_entry.id   AF-A0A8T4LQ41-F1
#
_cell.length_a   1.000
_cell.length_b   1.000
_cell.length_c   1.000
_cell.angle_alpha   90.00
_cell.angle_beta   90.00
_cell.angle_gamma   90.00
#
_symmetry.space_group_name_H-M   'P 1'
#
loop_
_entity.id
_entity.type
_entity.pdbx_description
1 polymer ?
#
loop_
_entity_poly.entity_id
_entity_poly.type
_entity_poly.pdbx_seq_one_letter_code
_entity_poly.pdbx_strand_id
1 'polypeptide(L)'
;MRILKKDHSTGEIKLTCESLEDLWHVERTLQEGDTVRAKSWRRFKVEGSDDSGEKKEVKIDLMVERVEFAKLANRLRVGGKIKSGTPEEFVQTGSYHTIDLEPHYPFSIIKVWKSHQLKRLEEAVSEGKRPKIALCAMDDEKAVFATLRGYGVAYEFELENSASKRDEKYEEKQQKYFAEIEKKLSSYTVEKLIVAGPGFAKENLKKMLERKHSALLQKIIWENCSYAERSGINELLKKGVVSKVAGEQRIEEEAKLLESFLLHLHKDDGLCAYGVAPVKSSIELSAATHLLVLDELLRTKKEIEALLELAEKKKAKITIFSQEGEPGKQLASFGGFAALLKFRIS
;
A
#
# COMPACT_ATOMS: atom_id res chain seq x y z
N MET A 1 -4.79 0.64 3.29
CA MET A 1 -5.47 1.44 4.36
C MET A 1 -5.89 0.55 5.53
N ARG A 2 -5.83 1.06 6.77
CA ARG A 2 -6.35 0.37 7.97
C ARG A 2 -7.30 1.25 8.77
N ILE A 3 -8.50 0.74 9.05
CA ILE A 3 -9.45 1.35 9.99
C ILE A 3 -9.18 0.81 11.40
N LEU A 4 -8.91 1.72 12.34
CA LEU A 4 -8.58 1.44 13.74
C LEU A 4 -9.80 1.48 14.66
N LYS A 5 -10.79 2.33 14.37
CA LYS A 5 -12.03 2.48 15.15
C LYS A 5 -13.14 2.97 14.23
N LYS A 6 -14.36 2.43 14.38
CA LYS A 6 -15.60 3.00 13.82
C LYS A 6 -16.55 3.25 14.99
N ASP A 7 -17.01 4.48 15.14
CA ASP A 7 -17.99 4.89 16.15
C ASP A 7 -19.20 5.48 15.44
N HIS A 8 -20.28 4.70 15.38
CA HIS A 8 -21.50 5.10 14.69
C HIS A 8 -22.27 6.19 15.43
N SER A 9 -22.07 6.35 16.74
CA SER A 9 -22.78 7.34 17.56
C SER A 9 -22.25 8.75 17.34
N THR A 10 -20.93 8.88 17.23
CA THR A 10 -20.25 10.15 17.01
C THR A 10 -19.93 10.42 15.53
N GLY A 11 -20.01 9.39 14.69
CA GLY A 11 -19.54 9.45 13.30
C GLY A 11 -18.01 9.43 13.18
N GLU A 12 -17.28 9.01 14.22
CA GLU A 12 -15.81 8.94 14.20
C GLU A 12 -15.33 7.66 13.49
N ILE A 13 -14.53 7.82 12.44
CA ILE A 13 -13.71 6.76 11.87
C ILE A 13 -12.25 7.11 12.07
N LYS A 14 -11.56 6.32 12.90
CA LYS A 14 -10.10 6.41 13.07
C LYS A 14 -9.41 5.47 12.09
N LEU A 15 -8.45 5.97 11.32
CA LEU A 15 -7.76 5.18 10.31
C LEU A 15 -6.27 5.57 10.18
N THR A 16 -5.52 4.79 9.42
CA THR A 16 -4.15 5.10 8.98
C THR A 16 -4.00 4.70 7.50
N CYS A 17 -3.27 5.53 6.76
CA CYS A 17 -2.95 5.31 5.35
C CYS A 17 -1.61 4.58 5.24
N GLU A 18 -1.47 3.67 4.30
CA GLU A 18 -0.26 2.87 4.06
C GLU A 18 0.39 3.23 2.71
N SER A 19 -0.34 3.90 1.82
CA SER A 19 0.11 4.34 0.50
C SER A 19 -0.39 5.75 0.16
N LEU A 20 0.13 6.32 -0.94
CA LEU A 20 -0.39 7.57 -1.51
C LEU A 20 -1.81 7.42 -2.05
N GLU A 21 -2.14 6.23 -2.56
CA GLU A 21 -3.49 5.88 -3.01
C GLU A 21 -4.49 5.91 -1.85
N ASP A 22 -4.09 5.42 -0.67
CA ASP A 22 -4.93 5.54 0.54
C ASP A 22 -5.18 7.01 0.91
N LEU A 23 -4.15 7.87 0.85
CA LEU A 23 -4.29 9.30 1.12
C LEU A 23 -5.20 9.97 0.09
N TRP A 24 -5.14 9.55 -1.18
CA TRP A 24 -6.05 10.00 -2.22
C TRP A 24 -7.50 9.58 -1.92
N HIS A 25 -7.74 8.34 -1.48
CA HIS A 25 -9.08 7.92 -1.05
C HIS A 25 -9.61 8.75 0.13
N VAL A 26 -8.74 9.13 1.07
CA VAL A 26 -9.08 9.99 2.21
C VAL A 26 -9.41 11.40 1.76
N GLU A 27 -8.59 11.98 0.88
CA GLU A 27 -8.80 13.31 0.32
C GLU A 27 -10.20 13.43 -0.31
N ARG A 28 -10.61 12.42 -1.09
CA ARG A 28 -11.95 12.34 -1.69
C ARG A 28 -13.09 12.01 -0.73
N THR A 29 -12.76 11.68 0.51
CA THR A 29 -13.74 11.37 1.55
C THR A 29 -14.03 12.59 2.43
N LEU A 30 -13.02 13.45 2.62
CA LEU A 30 -13.12 14.68 3.39
C LEU A 30 -13.88 15.77 2.62
N GLN A 31 -14.64 16.57 3.36
CA GLN A 31 -15.46 17.67 2.88
C GLN A 31 -15.36 18.85 3.86
N GLU A 32 -15.65 20.04 3.36
CA GLU A 32 -15.76 21.23 4.20
C GLU A 32 -16.81 21.01 5.30
N GLY A 33 -16.48 21.43 6.53
CA GLY A 33 -17.31 21.25 7.72
C GLY A 33 -17.10 19.91 8.45
N ASP A 34 -16.41 18.95 7.85
CA ASP A 34 -15.98 17.74 8.56
C ASP A 34 -15.02 18.09 9.71
N THR A 35 -14.84 17.17 10.66
CA THR A 35 -13.81 17.33 11.70
C THR A 35 -12.71 16.29 11.52
N VAL A 36 -11.46 16.72 11.42
CA VAL A 36 -10.27 15.85 11.42
C VAL A 36 -9.55 15.97 12.75
N ARG A 37 -9.35 14.83 13.40
CA ARG A 37 -8.64 14.72 14.68
C ARG A 37 -7.29 14.05 14.45
N ALA A 38 -6.20 14.77 14.68
CA ALA A 38 -4.85 14.20 14.55
C ALA A 38 -3.88 14.82 15.55
N LYS A 39 -2.72 14.17 15.69
CA LYS A 39 -1.57 14.78 16.36
C LYS A 39 -0.89 15.77 15.40
N SER A 40 -0.44 16.90 15.93
CA SER A 40 0.29 17.91 15.20
C SER A 40 1.30 18.58 16.13
N TRP A 41 2.18 19.39 15.55
CA TRP A 41 3.17 20.15 16.29
C TRP A 41 2.82 21.63 16.23
N ARG A 42 2.70 22.29 17.38
CA ARG A 42 2.45 23.73 17.46
C ARG A 42 3.60 24.41 18.16
N ARG A 43 3.99 25.58 17.65
CA ARG A 43 4.99 26.43 18.29
C ARG A 43 4.30 27.25 19.37
N PHE A 44 4.77 27.12 20.61
CA PHE A 44 4.29 27.90 21.73
C PHE A 44 5.36 28.91 22.13
N LYS A 45 4.96 30.18 22.20
CA LYS A 45 5.81 31.26 22.70
C LYS A 45 5.23 31.76 24.01
N VAL A 46 6.04 31.79 25.06
CA VAL A 46 5.66 32.41 26.34
C VAL A 46 5.67 33.93 26.15
N GLU A 47 4.59 34.60 26.51
CA GLU A 47 4.55 36.08 26.46
C GLU A 47 5.67 36.66 27.32
N GLY A 48 6.49 37.54 26.71
CA GLY A 48 7.62 38.19 27.37
C GLY A 48 9.00 37.53 27.19
N SER A 49 9.13 36.43 26.45
CA SER A 49 10.45 35.87 26.12
C SER A 49 10.93 36.25 24.70
N ASP A 50 12.23 36.53 24.56
CA ASP A 50 12.89 36.74 23.25
C ASP A 50 13.21 35.42 22.53
N ASP A 51 12.88 34.29 23.14
CA ASP A 51 13.12 32.99 22.56
C ASP A 51 12.16 32.70 21.41
N SER A 52 12.65 31.94 20.44
CA SER A 52 11.93 31.61 19.22
C SER A 52 10.72 30.70 19.47
N GLY A 53 10.56 30.12 20.67
CA GLY A 53 9.41 29.33 21.10
C GLY A 53 9.58 27.84 20.85
N GLU A 54 9.12 27.01 21.79
CA GLU A 54 9.24 25.55 21.78
C GLU A 54 8.16 24.89 20.92
N LYS A 55 8.50 23.78 20.26
CA LYS A 55 7.49 22.92 19.60
C LYS A 55 6.89 21.96 20.62
N LYS A 56 5.57 22.02 20.81
CA LYS A 56 4.81 21.07 21.63
C LYS A 56 3.95 20.18 20.75
N GLU A 57 3.88 18.89 21.09
CA GLU A 57 2.95 17.95 20.47
C GLU A 57 1.55 18.23 21.01
N VAL A 58 0.59 18.44 20.12
CA VAL A 58 -0.80 18.71 20.45
C VAL A 58 -1.70 17.77 19.67
N LYS A 59 -2.83 17.38 20.25
CA LYS A 59 -3.89 16.66 19.56
C LYS A 59 -5.03 17.64 19.29
N ILE A 60 -5.37 17.84 18.02
CA ILE A 60 -6.31 18.89 17.60
C ILE A 60 -7.49 18.24 16.88
N ASP A 61 -8.69 18.72 17.21
CA ASP A 61 -9.91 18.57 16.40
C ASP A 61 -10.02 19.79 15.50
N LEU A 62 -9.75 19.60 14.21
CA LEU A 62 -9.77 20.65 13.21
C LEU A 62 -11.04 20.55 12.39
N MET A 63 -11.84 21.62 12.37
CA MET A 63 -12.93 21.77 11.42
C MET A 63 -12.34 22.08 10.05
N VAL A 64 -12.57 21.18 9.10
CA VAL A 64 -12.00 21.24 7.76
C VAL A 64 -12.60 22.41 6.99
N GLU A 65 -11.77 23.34 6.55
CA GLU A 65 -12.14 24.38 5.58
C GLU A 65 -11.52 24.09 4.22
N ARG A 66 -10.31 23.51 4.20
CA ARG A 66 -9.61 23.13 2.98
C ARG A 66 -8.87 21.82 3.16
N VAL A 67 -8.86 21.03 2.09
CA VAL A 67 -8.03 19.84 1.98
C VAL A 67 -7.18 20.01 0.74
N GLU A 68 -5.88 19.96 0.91
CA GLU A 68 -4.91 20.12 -0.15
C GLU A 68 -3.96 18.93 -0.08
N PHE A 69 -3.90 18.12 -1.12
CA PHE A 69 -2.79 17.19 -1.22
C PHE A 69 -1.51 18.04 -1.32
N ALA A 70 -0.58 17.92 -0.38
CA ALA A 70 0.70 18.62 -0.40
C ALA A 70 1.69 17.76 -1.16
N LYS A 71 1.62 17.95 -2.47
CA LYS A 71 1.93 16.90 -3.42
C LYS A 71 3.42 16.60 -3.50
N LEU A 72 4.27 17.61 -3.37
CA LEU A 72 5.73 17.48 -3.22
C LEU A 72 6.16 16.69 -1.98
N ALA A 73 5.33 16.68 -0.95
CA ALA A 73 5.69 16.16 0.35
C ALA A 73 4.89 14.91 0.73
N ASN A 74 4.20 14.29 -0.24
CA ASN A 74 3.50 13.01 -0.10
C ASN A 74 2.57 12.94 1.12
N ARG A 75 1.93 14.07 1.44
CA ARG A 75 1.07 14.26 2.62
C ARG A 75 -0.20 14.99 2.24
N LEU A 76 -1.26 14.81 3.02
CA LEU A 76 -2.53 15.50 2.84
C LEU A 76 -2.65 16.63 3.86
N ARG A 77 -2.59 17.88 3.41
CA ARG A 77 -2.77 19.09 4.23
C ARG A 77 -4.25 19.35 4.45
N VAL A 78 -4.67 19.26 5.71
CA VAL A 78 -6.00 19.62 6.13
C VAL A 78 -5.91 20.94 6.88
N GLY A 79 -6.42 22.01 6.28
CA GLY A 79 -6.46 23.34 6.85
C GLY A 79 -7.85 23.70 7.36
N GLY A 80 -7.90 24.46 8.45
CA GLY A 80 -9.16 25.00 8.96
C GLY A 80 -9.03 25.52 10.38
N LYS A 81 -10.15 25.57 11.11
CA LYS A 81 -10.21 26.14 12.46
C LYS A 81 -10.14 25.07 13.53
N ILE A 82 -9.40 25.35 14.59
CA ILE A 82 -9.36 24.48 15.76
C ILE A 82 -10.71 24.54 16.48
N LYS A 83 -11.40 23.40 16.55
CA LYS A 83 -12.63 23.24 17.34
C LYS A 83 -12.30 22.96 18.81
N SER A 84 -11.29 22.14 19.06
CA SER A 84 -10.76 21.83 20.39
C SER A 84 -9.38 21.18 20.26
N GLY A 85 -8.65 21.05 21.35
CA GLY A 85 -7.45 20.21 21.38
C GLY A 85 -6.87 20.05 22.77
N THR A 86 -5.84 19.23 22.86
CA THR A 86 -5.23 18.82 24.12
C THR A 86 -3.70 18.78 23.97
N PRO A 87 -2.93 19.31 24.94
CA PRO A 87 -3.36 20.08 26.12
C PRO A 87 -3.95 21.46 25.77
N GLU A 88 -4.96 21.92 26.53
CA GLU A 88 -5.67 23.20 26.24
C GLU A 88 -4.73 24.41 26.30
N GLU A 89 -3.75 24.40 27.19
CA GLU A 89 -2.72 25.45 27.34
C GLU A 89 -1.91 25.73 26.05
N PHE A 90 -1.79 24.74 25.17
CA PHE A 90 -1.06 24.88 23.91
C PHE A 90 -1.99 25.02 22.71
N VAL A 91 -3.31 25.04 22.90
CA VAL A 91 -4.30 25.00 21.82
C VAL A 91 -5.29 26.15 21.96
N GLN A 92 -5.20 27.11 21.05
CA GLN A 92 -6.13 28.23 21.00
C GLN A 92 -7.33 27.88 20.12
N THR A 93 -8.48 27.62 20.74
CA THR A 93 -9.75 27.37 20.04
C THR A 93 -10.12 28.53 19.12
N GLY A 94 -10.66 28.22 17.94
CA GLY A 94 -11.02 29.19 16.91
C GLY A 94 -9.85 29.69 16.05
N SER A 95 -8.61 29.45 16.46
CA SER A 95 -7.43 29.79 15.64
C SER A 95 -7.30 28.85 14.43
N TYR A 96 -6.65 29.36 13.39
CA TYR A 96 -6.36 28.58 12.19
C TYR A 96 -5.16 27.66 12.40
N HIS A 97 -5.28 26.42 11.93
CA HIS A 97 -4.19 25.46 11.93
C HIS A 97 -4.23 24.59 10.68
N THR A 98 -3.09 23.96 10.36
CA THR A 98 -2.99 23.00 9.26
C THR A 98 -2.38 21.71 9.79
N ILE A 99 -3.08 20.61 9.58
CA ILE A 99 -2.63 19.26 9.94
C ILE A 99 -2.10 18.59 8.66
N ASP A 100 -0.87 18.10 8.73
CA ASP A 100 -0.30 17.22 7.73
C ASP A 100 -0.67 15.77 8.07
N LEU A 101 -1.47 15.12 7.22
CA LEU A 101 -1.75 13.68 7.31
C LEU A 101 -0.74 12.93 6.44
N GLU A 102 0.07 12.09 7.08
CA GLU A 102 1.15 11.33 6.44
C GLU A 102 0.84 9.82 6.51
N PRO A 103 1.42 9.00 5.59
CA PRO A 103 1.32 7.56 5.68
C PRO A 103 1.84 7.05 7.04
N HIS A 104 1.22 6.00 7.55
CA HIS A 104 1.49 5.32 8.83
C HIS A 104 1.16 6.12 10.10
N TYR A 105 0.80 7.40 9.99
CA TYR A 105 0.32 8.20 11.11
C TYR A 105 -1.21 8.12 11.23
N PRO A 106 -1.76 7.75 12.41
CA PRO A 106 -3.19 7.60 12.57
C PRO A 106 -3.90 8.94 12.83
N PHE A 107 -5.09 9.08 12.28
CA PHE A 107 -5.99 10.21 12.49
C PHE A 107 -7.45 9.74 12.51
N SER A 108 -8.37 10.57 13.00
CA SER A 108 -9.80 10.33 12.92
C SER A 108 -10.49 11.34 12.00
N ILE A 109 -11.49 10.87 11.27
CA ILE A 109 -12.45 11.69 10.53
C ILE A 109 -13.78 11.56 11.25
N ILE A 110 -14.39 12.68 11.63
CA ILE A 110 -15.65 12.74 12.35
C ILE A 110 -16.63 13.52 11.48
N LYS A 111 -17.65 12.81 10.96
CA LYS A 111 -18.66 13.39 10.07
C LYS A 111 -19.92 12.52 10.00
N VAL A 112 -20.95 13.05 9.33
CA VAL A 112 -22.10 12.24 8.90
C VAL A 112 -21.73 11.49 7.62
N TRP A 113 -21.59 10.17 7.72
CA TRP A 113 -21.10 9.32 6.64
C TRP A 113 -22.18 8.96 5.63
N LYS A 114 -21.88 9.13 4.34
CA LYS A 114 -22.72 8.61 3.24
C LYS A 114 -22.28 7.20 2.85
N SER A 115 -23.22 6.39 2.34
CA SER A 115 -22.95 4.98 1.98
C SER A 115 -21.81 4.81 0.97
N HIS A 116 -21.69 5.70 -0.02
CA HIS A 116 -20.60 5.63 -1.01
C HIS A 116 -19.22 5.98 -0.42
N GLN A 117 -19.15 6.87 0.57
CA GLN A 117 -17.90 7.20 1.26
C GLN A 117 -17.42 6.01 2.11
N LEU A 118 -18.35 5.36 2.81
CA LEU A 118 -18.06 4.13 3.55
C LEU A 118 -17.58 3.02 2.62
N LYS A 119 -18.27 2.84 1.49
CA LYS A 119 -17.89 1.85 0.48
C LYS A 119 -16.48 2.11 -0.08
N ARG A 120 -16.13 3.36 -0.40
CA ARG A 120 -14.78 3.72 -0.87
C ARG A 120 -13.70 3.36 0.17
N LEU A 121 -13.92 3.71 1.44
CA LEU A 121 -12.99 3.34 2.50
C LEU A 121 -12.88 1.81 2.67
N GLU A 122 -13.99 1.09 2.51
CA GLU A 122 -14.01 -0.37 2.58
C GLU A 122 -13.29 -1.04 1.40
N GLU A 123 -13.42 -0.47 0.20
CA GLU A 123 -12.67 -0.90 -1.00
C GLU A 123 -11.16 -0.72 -0.78
N ALA A 124 -10.72 0.47 -0.35
CA ALA A 124 -9.32 0.74 -0.02
C ALA A 124 -8.76 -0.19 1.09
N VAL A 125 -9.59 -0.54 2.08
CA VAL A 125 -9.22 -1.53 3.10
C VAL A 125 -9.14 -2.94 2.52
N SER A 126 -10.08 -3.32 1.65
CA SER A 126 -10.13 -4.65 1.02
C SER A 126 -8.91 -4.89 0.12
N GLU A 127 -8.49 -3.87 -0.63
CA GLU A 127 -7.27 -3.93 -1.44
C GLU A 127 -6.03 -4.09 -0.57
N GLY A 128 -5.96 -3.38 0.55
CA GLY A 128 -4.91 -3.57 1.56
C GLY A 128 -4.89 -4.96 2.21
N LYS A 129 -6.00 -5.71 2.19
CA LYS A 129 -6.08 -7.07 2.76
C LYS A 129 -5.51 -8.16 1.86
N ARG A 130 -5.34 -7.90 0.57
CA ARG A 130 -4.80 -8.92 -0.34
C ARG A 130 -3.35 -9.23 0.03
N PRO A 131 -2.96 -10.52 0.12
CA PRO A 131 -1.59 -10.88 0.44
C PRO A 131 -0.68 -10.43 -0.70
N LYS A 132 0.31 -9.59 -0.37
CA LYS A 132 1.29 -9.10 -1.35
C LYS A 132 2.42 -10.11 -1.50
N ILE A 133 2.88 -10.64 -0.36
CA ILE A 133 4.03 -11.54 -0.26
C ILE A 133 3.69 -12.66 0.71
N ALA A 134 4.05 -13.90 0.41
CA ALA A 134 4.03 -14.99 1.39
C ALA A 134 5.44 -15.27 1.93
N LEU A 135 5.52 -15.63 3.19
CA LEU A 135 6.71 -15.76 4.01
C LEU A 135 6.75 -17.18 4.57
N CYS A 136 7.92 -17.78 4.60
CA CYS A 136 8.17 -19.07 5.25
C CYS A 136 9.49 -18.96 6.01
N ALA A 137 9.45 -19.09 7.34
CA ALA A 137 10.63 -19.33 8.15
C ALA A 137 10.71 -20.83 8.44
N MET A 138 11.83 -21.48 8.18
CA MET A 138 11.96 -22.93 8.30
C MET A 138 13.34 -23.38 8.77
N ASP A 139 13.38 -24.52 9.44
CA ASP A 139 14.57 -25.32 9.68
C ASP A 139 14.26 -26.82 9.42
N ASP A 140 15.14 -27.70 9.90
CA ASP A 140 14.97 -29.15 9.76
C ASP A 140 13.85 -29.71 10.66
N GLU A 141 13.38 -28.97 11.66
CA GLU A 141 12.40 -29.40 12.66
C GLU A 141 11.02 -28.76 12.47
N LYS A 142 10.93 -27.54 11.95
CA LYS A 142 9.67 -26.82 11.77
C LYS A 142 9.69 -25.75 10.69
N ALA A 143 8.50 -25.40 10.21
CA ALA A 143 8.28 -24.32 9.26
C ALA A 143 7.05 -23.50 9.63
N VAL A 144 7.22 -22.20 9.80
CA VAL A 144 6.13 -21.23 10.01
C VAL A 144 5.86 -20.47 8.73
N PHE A 145 4.60 -20.43 8.32
CA PHE A 145 4.12 -19.68 7.17
C PHE A 145 3.33 -18.46 7.59
N ALA A 146 3.57 -17.36 6.90
CA ALA A 146 2.83 -16.14 7.08
C ALA A 146 2.62 -15.40 5.75
N THR A 147 1.69 -14.45 5.72
CA THR A 147 1.49 -13.55 4.59
C THR A 147 1.66 -12.10 5.02
N LEU A 148 2.39 -11.32 4.23
CA LEU A 148 2.41 -9.88 4.35
C LEU A 148 1.20 -9.29 3.62
N ARG A 149 0.43 -8.52 4.38
CA ARG A 149 -0.69 -7.71 3.90
C ARG A 149 -0.32 -6.24 4.09
N GLY A 150 -1.12 -5.31 3.54
CA GLY A 150 -0.87 -3.87 3.68
C GLY A 150 -0.67 -3.41 5.13
N TYR A 151 -1.32 -4.09 6.08
CA TYR A 151 -1.38 -3.73 7.49
C TYR A 151 -0.51 -4.58 8.44
N GLY A 152 0.31 -5.49 7.92
CA GLY A 152 1.19 -6.33 8.72
C GLY A 152 1.21 -7.80 8.31
N VAL A 153 1.69 -8.65 9.21
CA VAL A 153 1.90 -10.08 8.95
C VAL A 153 0.79 -10.92 9.56
N ALA A 154 0.18 -11.78 8.75
CA ALA A 154 -0.77 -12.79 9.18
C ALA A 154 -0.07 -14.16 9.23
N TYR A 155 0.06 -14.74 10.42
CA TYR A 155 0.59 -16.10 10.60
C TYR A 155 -0.51 -17.12 10.33
N GLU A 156 -0.30 -18.01 9.36
CA GLU A 156 -1.38 -18.84 8.83
C GLU A 156 -1.25 -20.32 9.19
N PHE A 157 -0.02 -20.84 9.20
CA PHE A 157 0.21 -22.27 9.34
C PHE A 157 1.59 -22.53 9.93
N GLU A 158 1.71 -23.60 10.72
CA GLU A 158 2.96 -24.11 11.25
C GLU A 158 3.02 -25.61 10.97
N LEU A 159 4.17 -26.06 10.50
CA LEU A 159 4.45 -27.45 10.17
C LEU A 159 5.59 -27.95 11.05
N GLU A 160 5.42 -29.10 11.67
CA GLU A 160 6.48 -29.77 12.44
C GLU A 160 6.98 -31.00 11.67
N ASN A 161 8.29 -31.20 11.67
CA ASN A 161 8.92 -32.37 11.09
C ASN A 161 8.96 -33.49 12.13
N SER A 162 8.35 -34.63 11.79
CA SER A 162 8.36 -35.84 12.64
C SER A 162 9.58 -36.74 12.42
N ALA A 163 10.56 -36.30 11.62
CA ALA A 163 11.78 -37.05 11.31
C ALA A 163 12.81 -36.93 12.46
N SER A 164 13.09 -38.05 13.12
CA SER A 164 14.21 -38.14 14.07
C SER A 164 15.42 -38.77 13.40
N LYS A 165 16.63 -38.26 13.65
CA LYS A 165 17.89 -38.86 13.15
C LYS A 165 18.11 -40.30 13.63
N ARG A 166 17.32 -40.77 14.60
CA ARG A 166 17.34 -42.15 15.13
C ARG A 166 16.36 -43.08 14.42
N ASP A 167 15.52 -42.57 13.51
CA ASP A 167 14.57 -43.38 12.76
C ASP A 167 15.22 -44.01 11.52
N GLU A 168 14.96 -45.29 11.26
CA GLU A 168 15.39 -45.97 10.03
C GLU A 168 14.82 -45.31 8.75
N LYS A 169 13.66 -44.66 8.87
CA LYS A 169 12.97 -43.96 7.76
C LYS A 169 13.18 -42.44 7.77
N TYR A 170 14.29 -41.97 8.35
CA TYR A 170 14.59 -40.54 8.48
C TYR A 170 14.49 -39.80 7.14
N GLU A 171 15.15 -40.31 6.09
CA GLU A 171 15.15 -39.65 4.77
C GLU A 171 13.75 -39.56 4.16
N GLU A 172 12.94 -40.61 4.27
CA GLU A 172 11.57 -40.64 3.74
C GLU A 172 10.68 -39.61 4.45
N LYS A 173 10.80 -39.52 5.79
CA LYS A 173 10.06 -38.53 6.59
C LYS A 173 10.50 -37.10 6.26
N GLN A 174 11.80 -36.87 6.09
CA GLN A 174 12.31 -35.54 5.76
C GLN A 174 11.90 -35.09 4.35
N GLN A 175 11.85 -36.01 3.39
CA GLN A 175 11.29 -35.72 2.07
C GLN A 175 9.80 -35.39 2.13
N LYS A 176 9.02 -36.09 2.96
CA LYS A 176 7.59 -35.76 3.16
C LYS A 176 7.42 -34.36 3.73
N TYR A 177 8.21 -33.99 4.73
CA TYR A 177 8.20 -32.65 5.32
C TYR A 177 8.48 -31.55 4.26
N PHE A 178 9.53 -31.69 3.44
CA PHE A 178 9.79 -30.72 2.37
C PHE A 178 8.72 -30.71 1.29
N ALA A 179 8.11 -31.85 0.97
CA ALA A 179 7.01 -31.92 0.01
C ALA A 179 5.74 -31.21 0.51
N GLU A 180 5.46 -31.29 1.81
CA GLU A 180 4.36 -30.54 2.43
C GLU A 180 4.60 -29.03 2.41
N ILE A 181 5.85 -28.60 2.66
CA ILE A 181 6.25 -27.20 2.52
C ILE A 181 6.06 -26.73 1.07
N GLU A 182 6.55 -27.48 0.09
CA GLU A 182 6.36 -27.18 -1.34
C GLU A 182 4.88 -27.05 -1.71
N LYS A 183 4.04 -27.99 -1.26
CA LYS A 183 2.60 -27.97 -1.50
C LYS A 183 1.95 -26.72 -0.91
N LYS A 184 2.33 -26.34 0.30
CA LYS A 184 1.83 -25.13 0.96
C LYS A 184 2.31 -23.86 0.24
N LEU A 185 3.58 -23.77 -0.12
CA LEU A 185 4.12 -22.66 -0.92
C LEU A 185 3.38 -22.51 -2.26
N SER A 186 3.09 -23.63 -2.94
CA SER A 186 2.36 -23.67 -4.22
C SER A 186 0.92 -23.14 -4.12
N SER A 187 0.29 -23.32 -2.96
CA SER A 187 -1.09 -22.87 -2.73
C SER A 187 -1.25 -21.35 -2.61
N TYR A 188 -0.15 -20.63 -2.34
CA TYR A 188 -0.21 -19.18 -2.26
C TYR A 188 -0.32 -18.57 -3.66
N THR A 189 -1.38 -17.82 -3.89
CA THR A 189 -1.53 -16.98 -5.08
C THR A 189 -0.86 -15.63 -4.83
N VAL A 190 0.48 -15.64 -4.83
CA VAL A 190 1.31 -14.43 -4.69
C VAL A 190 2.34 -14.36 -5.82
N GLU A 191 2.86 -13.16 -6.06
CA GLU A 191 3.90 -12.94 -7.05
C GLU A 191 5.27 -13.39 -6.54
N LYS A 192 5.57 -13.10 -5.27
CA LYS A 192 6.82 -13.46 -4.60
C LYS A 192 6.59 -14.18 -3.28
N LEU A 193 7.50 -15.11 -3.00
CA LEU A 193 7.61 -15.89 -1.78
C LEU A 193 8.98 -15.57 -1.15
N ILE A 194 9.04 -15.39 0.16
CA ILE A 194 10.32 -15.29 0.87
C ILE A 194 10.45 -16.53 1.75
N VAL A 195 11.48 -17.33 1.50
CA VAL A 195 11.82 -18.50 2.31
C VAL A 195 13.12 -18.21 3.04
N ALA A 196 13.08 -18.25 4.37
CA ALA A 196 14.22 -18.01 5.22
C ALA A 196 14.38 -19.11 6.26
N GLY A 197 15.58 -19.25 6.81
CA GLY A 197 15.87 -20.26 7.80
C GLY A 197 17.31 -20.22 8.28
N PRO A 198 17.60 -20.70 9.49
CA PRO A 198 18.96 -20.93 9.93
C PRO A 198 19.56 -22.17 9.24
N GLY A 199 20.88 -22.18 9.08
CA GLY A 199 21.60 -23.35 8.58
C GLY A 199 21.28 -23.72 7.13
N PHE A 200 21.22 -25.02 6.86
CA PHE A 200 21.18 -25.60 5.49
C PHE A 200 19.79 -26.09 5.05
N ALA A 201 18.77 -26.01 5.91
CA ALA A 201 17.46 -26.63 5.67
C ALA A 201 16.77 -26.05 4.42
N LYS A 202 16.85 -24.73 4.24
CA LYS A 202 16.30 -24.04 3.06
C LYS A 202 17.09 -24.36 1.79
N GLU A 203 18.41 -24.56 1.87
CA GLU A 203 19.25 -24.97 0.73
C GLU A 203 18.88 -26.38 0.29
N ASN A 204 18.55 -27.27 1.23
CA ASN A 204 18.05 -28.61 0.93
C ASN A 204 16.69 -28.56 0.25
N LEU A 205 15.77 -27.71 0.73
CA LEU A 205 14.49 -27.46 0.05
C LEU A 205 14.73 -26.91 -1.37
N LYS A 206 15.64 -25.95 -1.54
CA LYS A 206 16.01 -25.38 -2.84
C LYS A 206 16.48 -26.46 -3.82
N LYS A 207 17.43 -27.31 -3.39
CA LYS A 207 17.92 -28.45 -4.20
C LYS A 207 16.81 -29.42 -4.60
N MET A 208 15.85 -29.67 -3.70
CA MET A 208 14.69 -30.52 -4.00
C MET A 208 13.81 -29.89 -5.09
N LEU A 209 13.49 -28.59 -4.96
CA LEU A 209 12.69 -27.87 -5.94
C LEU A 209 13.39 -27.79 -7.31
N GLU A 210 14.72 -27.67 -7.32
CA GLU A 210 15.54 -27.65 -8.55
C GLU A 210 15.47 -28.98 -9.28
N ARG A 211 15.59 -30.10 -8.55
CA ARG A 211 15.45 -31.46 -9.12
C ARG A 211 14.05 -31.72 -9.70
N LYS A 212 13.01 -31.09 -9.15
CA LYS A 212 11.63 -31.22 -9.64
C LYS A 212 11.29 -30.24 -10.77
N HIS A 213 12.20 -29.32 -11.14
CA HIS A 213 11.93 -28.22 -12.07
C HIS A 213 10.68 -27.41 -11.69
N SER A 214 10.49 -27.16 -10.39
CA SER A 214 9.30 -26.48 -9.89
C SER A 214 9.28 -25.01 -10.31
N ALA A 215 8.18 -24.56 -10.94
CA ALA A 215 7.98 -23.16 -11.32
C ALA A 215 8.01 -22.20 -10.11
N LEU A 216 7.82 -22.73 -8.90
CA LEU A 216 7.95 -21.99 -7.64
C LEU A 216 9.32 -21.35 -7.43
N LEU A 217 10.40 -21.96 -7.95
CA LEU A 217 11.76 -21.45 -7.74
C LEU A 217 11.92 -20.00 -8.20
N GLN A 218 11.24 -19.61 -9.28
CA GLN A 218 11.31 -18.26 -9.84
C GLN A 218 10.60 -17.22 -8.94
N LYS A 219 9.68 -17.68 -8.09
CA LYS A 219 8.95 -16.83 -7.15
C LYS A 219 9.64 -16.72 -5.80
N ILE A 220 10.51 -17.66 -5.44
CA ILE A 220 11.13 -17.73 -4.12
C ILE A 220 12.39 -16.87 -4.05
N ILE A 221 12.41 -15.99 -3.06
CA ILE A 221 13.57 -15.23 -2.60
C ILE A 221 14.08 -15.93 -1.34
N TRP A 222 15.34 -16.35 -1.37
CA TRP A 222 15.97 -17.11 -0.29
C TRP A 222 16.72 -16.17 0.65
N GLU A 223 16.44 -16.23 1.94
CA GLU A 223 16.98 -15.30 2.92
C GLU A 223 17.49 -15.98 4.19
N ASN A 224 18.24 -15.24 5.01
CA ASN A 224 18.76 -15.70 6.29
C ASN A 224 17.97 -15.10 7.46
N CYS A 225 17.49 -15.96 8.37
CA CYS A 225 16.97 -15.58 9.69
C CYS A 225 17.54 -16.51 10.77
N SER A 226 17.56 -16.04 12.01
CA SER A 226 18.14 -16.78 13.15
C SER A 226 17.26 -17.92 13.65
N TYR A 227 15.97 -17.90 13.33
CA TYR A 227 14.94 -18.75 13.93
C TYR A 227 13.92 -19.20 12.87
N ALA A 228 13.36 -20.41 13.01
CA ALA A 228 12.31 -20.95 12.13
C ALA A 228 10.89 -20.60 12.61
N GLU A 229 10.77 -19.96 13.76
CA GLU A 229 9.51 -19.52 14.36
C GLU A 229 9.09 -18.11 13.88
N ARG A 230 8.01 -17.60 14.46
CA ARG A 230 7.54 -16.22 14.27
C ARG A 230 8.62 -15.16 14.50
N SER A 231 9.59 -15.42 15.37
CA SER A 231 10.74 -14.54 15.62
C SER A 231 11.59 -14.33 14.36
N GLY A 232 11.80 -15.38 13.56
CA GLY A 232 12.53 -15.29 12.29
C GLY A 232 11.80 -14.42 11.27
N ILE A 233 10.48 -14.53 11.18
CA ILE A 233 9.67 -13.65 10.31
C ILE A 233 9.75 -12.19 10.77
N ASN A 234 9.68 -11.94 12.09
CA ASN A 234 9.83 -10.58 12.63
C ASN A 234 11.22 -10.00 12.36
N GLU A 235 12.26 -10.82 12.32
CA GLU A 235 13.62 -10.41 11.95
C GLU A 235 13.70 -9.95 10.48
N LEU A 236 13.08 -10.71 9.55
CA LEU A 236 13.01 -10.34 8.14
C LEU A 236 12.31 -8.98 7.92
N LEU A 237 11.27 -8.70 8.71
CA LEU A 237 10.59 -7.40 8.70
C LEU A 237 11.53 -6.29 9.16
N LYS A 238 12.24 -6.48 10.28
CA LYS A 238 13.19 -5.49 10.83
C LYS A 238 14.35 -5.20 9.88
N LYS A 239 14.82 -6.21 9.14
CA LYS A 239 15.86 -6.08 8.11
C LYS A 239 15.39 -5.34 6.85
N GLY A 240 14.09 -5.11 6.68
CA GLY A 240 13.54 -4.42 5.52
C GLY A 240 13.50 -5.25 4.23
N VAL A 241 13.80 -6.56 4.29
CA VAL A 241 13.74 -7.47 3.13
C VAL A 241 12.36 -7.40 2.49
N VAL A 242 11.33 -7.47 3.31
CA VAL A 242 9.94 -7.46 2.86
C VAL A 242 9.58 -6.14 2.18
N SER A 243 10.04 -5.01 2.72
CA SER A 243 9.83 -3.69 2.11
C SER A 243 10.54 -3.56 0.77
N LYS A 244 11.76 -4.10 0.65
CA LYS A 244 12.51 -4.13 -0.60
C LYS A 244 11.76 -4.92 -1.68
N VAL A 245 11.32 -6.14 -1.36
CA VAL A 245 10.58 -7.00 -2.29
C VAL A 245 9.23 -6.39 -2.68
N ALA A 246 8.50 -5.81 -1.72
CA ALA A 246 7.24 -5.15 -2.01
C ALA A 246 7.43 -3.91 -2.90
N GLY A 247 8.52 -3.16 -2.72
CA GLY A 247 8.91 -2.05 -3.59
C GLY A 247 9.26 -2.51 -5.00
N GLU A 248 10.09 -3.55 -5.12
CA GLU A 248 10.42 -4.17 -6.40
C GLU A 248 9.16 -4.66 -7.14
N GLN A 249 8.24 -5.32 -6.45
CA GLN A 249 6.97 -5.77 -7.03
C GLN A 249 6.15 -4.60 -7.56
N ARG A 250 5.99 -3.52 -6.79
CA ARG A 250 5.27 -2.33 -7.25
C ARG A 250 5.91 -1.76 -8.52
N ILE A 251 7.24 -1.65 -8.55
CA ILE A 251 7.98 -1.17 -9.72
C ILE A 251 7.79 -2.12 -10.91
N GLU A 252 7.74 -3.43 -10.68
CA GLU A 252 7.48 -4.44 -11.71
C GLU A 252 6.05 -4.35 -12.27
N GLU A 253 5.05 -4.15 -11.41
CA GLU A 253 3.65 -3.92 -11.82
C GLU A 253 3.51 -2.63 -12.64
N GLU A 254 4.14 -1.54 -12.18
CA GLU A 254 4.23 -0.27 -12.92
C GLU A 254 4.90 -0.50 -14.29
N ALA A 255 6.02 -1.23 -14.33
CA ALA A 255 6.72 -1.57 -15.57
C ALA A 255 5.85 -2.39 -16.53
N LYS A 256 5.16 -3.44 -16.06
CA LYS A 256 4.28 -4.30 -16.88
C LYS A 256 3.13 -3.50 -17.51
N LEU A 257 2.51 -2.62 -16.73
CA LEU A 257 1.43 -1.75 -17.23
C LEU A 257 1.96 -0.81 -18.31
N LEU A 258 3.14 -0.23 -18.10
CA LEU A 258 3.77 0.64 -19.09
C LEU A 258 4.19 -0.13 -20.34
N GLU A 259 4.79 -1.31 -20.21
CA GLU A 259 5.14 -2.18 -21.34
C GLU A 259 3.90 -2.53 -22.16
N SER A 260 2.79 -2.86 -21.50
CA SER A 260 1.51 -3.13 -22.17
C SER A 260 1.02 -1.91 -22.94
N PHE A 261 1.13 -0.72 -22.35
CA PHE A 261 0.80 0.54 -23.01
C PHE A 261 1.68 0.79 -24.25
N LEU A 262 3.00 0.65 -24.11
CA LEU A 262 3.96 0.82 -25.20
C LEU A 262 3.74 -0.20 -26.33
N LEU A 263 3.37 -1.43 -25.99
CA LEU A 263 3.08 -2.48 -26.96
C LEU A 263 1.86 -2.13 -27.82
N HIS A 264 0.77 -1.66 -27.21
CA HIS A 264 -0.42 -1.21 -27.95
C HIS A 264 -0.13 0.03 -28.79
N LEU A 265 0.66 0.96 -28.25
CA LEU A 265 1.10 2.15 -28.98
C LEU A 265 1.93 1.78 -30.21
N HIS A 266 2.86 0.82 -30.07
CA HIS A 266 3.69 0.36 -31.18
C HIS A 266 2.89 -0.40 -32.25
N LYS A 267 1.90 -1.20 -31.84
CA LYS A 267 1.01 -1.93 -32.76
C LYS A 267 0.02 -1.04 -33.49
N ASP A 268 -0.22 0.17 -32.98
CA ASP A 268 -1.24 1.10 -33.48
C ASP A 268 -2.64 0.43 -33.61
N ASP A 269 -2.96 -0.46 -32.67
CA ASP A 269 -4.22 -1.22 -32.66
C ASP A 269 -5.39 -0.43 -32.05
N GLY A 270 -5.11 0.78 -31.56
CA GLY A 270 -6.09 1.68 -30.94
C GLY A 270 -6.54 1.22 -29.55
N LEU A 271 -5.83 0.29 -28.90
CA LEU A 271 -6.14 -0.20 -27.54
C LEU A 271 -5.40 0.57 -26.44
N CYS A 272 -4.76 1.68 -26.77
CA CYS A 272 -4.21 2.62 -25.81
C CYS A 272 -4.63 4.06 -26.15
N ALA A 273 -4.67 4.91 -25.14
CA ALA A 273 -4.80 6.36 -25.29
C ALA A 273 -3.78 7.05 -24.39
N TYR A 274 -3.23 8.18 -24.82
CA TYR A 274 -2.36 9.02 -23.99
C TYR A 274 -2.67 10.50 -24.21
N GLY A 275 -2.36 11.31 -23.20
CA GLY A 275 -2.77 12.70 -23.15
C GLY A 275 -4.22 12.90 -22.68
N VAL A 276 -4.54 14.12 -22.27
CA VAL A 276 -5.79 14.41 -21.54
C VAL A 276 -7.04 14.16 -22.38
N ALA A 277 -7.11 14.67 -23.61
CA ALA A 277 -8.32 14.58 -24.44
C ALA A 277 -8.64 13.15 -24.93
N PRO A 278 -7.67 12.35 -25.44
CA PRO A 278 -7.94 10.97 -25.83
C PRO A 278 -8.35 10.10 -24.64
N VAL A 279 -7.67 10.25 -23.50
CA VAL A 279 -7.99 9.51 -22.27
C VAL A 279 -9.35 9.91 -21.70
N LYS A 280 -9.71 11.20 -21.75
CA LYS A 280 -11.06 11.64 -21.37
C LYS A 280 -12.14 10.94 -22.19
N SER A 281 -11.99 10.95 -23.52
CA SER A 281 -12.94 10.31 -24.44
C SER A 281 -13.07 8.81 -24.13
N SER A 282 -11.96 8.16 -23.78
CA SER A 282 -11.96 6.74 -23.44
C SER A 282 -12.63 6.39 -22.13
N ILE A 283 -12.56 7.28 -21.15
CA ILE A 283 -13.29 7.14 -19.89
C ILE A 283 -14.79 7.36 -20.13
N GLU A 284 -15.17 8.40 -20.90
CA GLU A 284 -16.58 8.74 -21.18
C GLU A 284 -17.32 7.59 -21.87
N LEU A 285 -16.68 6.99 -22.88
CA LEU A 285 -17.17 5.82 -23.62
C LEU A 285 -17.05 4.51 -22.83
N SER A 286 -16.54 4.55 -21.59
CA SER A 286 -16.32 3.37 -20.73
C SER A 286 -15.40 2.33 -21.37
N ALA A 287 -14.50 2.78 -22.26
CA ALA A 287 -13.53 1.97 -22.98
C ALA A 287 -12.23 1.79 -22.17
N ALA A 288 -11.89 2.74 -21.29
CA ALA A 288 -10.73 2.64 -20.41
C ALA A 288 -10.89 1.49 -19.41
N THR A 289 -9.90 0.58 -19.37
CA THR A 289 -9.80 -0.48 -18.37
C THR A 289 -8.89 -0.09 -17.22
N HIS A 290 -7.76 0.56 -17.54
CA HIS A 290 -6.72 0.90 -16.58
C HIS A 290 -6.10 2.25 -16.92
N LEU A 291 -6.07 3.16 -15.95
CA LEU A 291 -5.44 4.47 -16.07
C LEU A 291 -4.05 4.44 -15.43
N LEU A 292 -3.08 4.96 -16.17
CA LEU A 292 -1.71 5.16 -15.74
C LEU A 292 -1.52 6.65 -15.53
N VAL A 293 -1.26 7.06 -14.30
CA VAL A 293 -1.16 8.49 -13.95
C VAL A 293 0.11 8.74 -13.18
N LEU A 294 0.92 9.67 -13.66
CA LEU A 294 2.03 10.19 -12.88
C LEU A 294 1.51 10.97 -11.68
N ASP A 295 2.12 10.71 -10.54
CA ASP A 295 1.87 11.44 -9.31
C ASP A 295 2.05 12.96 -9.52
N GLU A 296 3.01 13.39 -10.34
CA GLU A 296 3.24 14.79 -10.74
C GLU A 296 2.00 15.44 -11.41
N LEU A 297 1.22 14.69 -12.19
CA LEU A 297 0.06 15.23 -12.89
C LEU A 297 -1.15 15.41 -11.99
N LEU A 298 -1.28 14.55 -10.99
CA LEU A 298 -2.16 14.82 -9.86
C LEU A 298 -1.76 16.14 -9.20
N ARG A 299 -0.49 16.59 -9.38
CA ARG A 299 0.01 17.86 -8.88
C ARG A 299 -0.38 19.10 -9.62
N THR A 300 -0.30 19.03 -10.93
CA THR A 300 -0.36 20.21 -11.78
C THR A 300 -1.73 20.43 -12.42
N LYS A 301 -2.57 19.39 -12.57
CA LYS A 301 -3.79 19.46 -13.40
C LYS A 301 -5.06 19.00 -12.67
N LYS A 302 -5.89 19.95 -12.23
CA LYS A 302 -7.22 19.68 -11.64
C LYS A 302 -8.20 18.97 -12.59
N GLU A 303 -8.03 19.09 -13.90
CA GLU A 303 -8.88 18.37 -14.87
C GLU A 303 -8.69 16.85 -14.78
N ILE A 304 -7.46 16.37 -14.57
CA ILE A 304 -7.16 14.94 -14.44
C ILE A 304 -7.85 14.36 -13.20
N GLU A 305 -7.93 15.16 -12.14
CA GLU A 305 -8.60 14.80 -10.92
C GLU A 305 -10.09 14.46 -11.12
N ALA A 306 -10.80 15.21 -11.96
CA ALA A 306 -12.20 14.96 -12.33
C ALA A 306 -12.34 13.74 -13.26
N LEU A 307 -11.37 13.53 -14.16
CA LEU A 307 -11.34 12.34 -15.02
C LEU A 307 -11.16 11.05 -14.21
N LEU A 308 -10.35 11.09 -13.16
CA LEU A 308 -10.18 9.94 -12.25
C LEU A 308 -11.49 9.57 -11.53
N GLU A 309 -12.28 10.56 -11.08
CA GLU A 309 -13.59 10.27 -10.50
C GLU A 309 -14.55 9.64 -11.51
N LEU A 310 -14.54 10.14 -12.74
CA LEU A 310 -15.36 9.58 -13.80
C LEU A 310 -14.92 8.14 -14.10
N ALA A 311 -13.61 7.87 -14.09
CA ALA A 311 -13.05 6.55 -14.30
C ALA A 311 -13.44 5.55 -13.22
N GLU A 312 -13.39 5.94 -11.94
CA GLU A 312 -13.89 5.12 -10.83
C GLU A 312 -15.38 4.78 -11.00
N LYS A 313 -16.22 5.77 -11.34
CA LYS A 313 -17.65 5.56 -11.60
C LYS A 313 -17.88 4.56 -12.73
N LYS A 314 -16.99 4.55 -13.73
CA LYS A 314 -16.99 3.64 -14.88
C LYS A 314 -16.24 2.32 -14.59
N LYS A 315 -15.78 2.11 -13.35
CA LYS A 315 -15.05 0.93 -12.87
C LYS A 315 -13.72 0.68 -13.58
N ALA A 316 -13.09 1.72 -14.11
CA ALA A 316 -11.71 1.64 -14.56
C ALA A 316 -10.78 1.63 -13.35
N LYS A 317 -9.74 0.81 -13.41
CA LYS A 317 -8.68 0.79 -12.39
C LYS A 317 -7.75 1.97 -12.58
N ILE A 318 -7.12 2.44 -11.51
CA ILE A 318 -6.20 3.57 -11.54
C ILE A 318 -4.90 3.11 -10.87
N THR A 319 -3.77 3.41 -11.49
CA THR A 319 -2.44 3.20 -10.87
C THR A 319 -1.65 4.49 -10.94
N ILE A 320 -1.13 4.89 -9.77
CA ILE A 320 -0.35 6.11 -9.60
C ILE A 320 1.15 5.75 -9.62
N PHE A 321 1.85 6.27 -10.61
CA PHE A 321 3.27 6.06 -10.84
C PHE A 321 4.08 7.15 -10.13
N SER A 322 5.19 6.76 -9.50
CA SER A 322 6.16 7.72 -8.96
C SER A 322 7.11 8.18 -10.06
N GLN A 323 7.31 9.49 -10.21
CA GLN A 323 8.31 10.04 -11.13
C GLN A 323 9.76 9.65 -10.80
N GLU A 324 10.04 9.22 -9.57
CA GLU A 324 11.37 8.74 -9.17
C GLU A 324 11.72 7.39 -9.81
N GLY A 325 10.71 6.56 -10.06
CA GLY A 325 10.85 5.25 -10.67
C GLY A 325 11.05 5.32 -12.18
N GLU A 326 11.82 4.39 -12.74
CA GLU A 326 12.06 4.31 -14.18
C GLU A 326 10.76 4.20 -15.02
N PRO A 327 9.75 3.39 -14.63
CA PRO A 327 8.47 3.37 -15.34
C PRO A 327 7.76 4.73 -15.32
N GLY A 328 7.84 5.47 -14.21
CA GLY A 328 7.30 6.81 -14.11
C GLY A 328 7.97 7.79 -15.06
N LYS A 329 9.30 7.79 -15.15
CA LYS A 329 10.04 8.65 -16.09
C LYS A 329 9.68 8.38 -17.54
N GLN A 330 9.51 7.11 -17.91
CA GLN A 330 9.07 6.75 -19.26
C GLN A 330 7.62 7.20 -19.51
N LEU A 331 6.71 6.97 -18.57
CA LEU A 331 5.33 7.48 -18.66
C LEU A 331 5.31 9.02 -18.80
N ALA A 332 6.23 9.73 -18.15
CA ALA A 332 6.39 11.19 -18.26
C ALA A 332 6.63 11.63 -19.71
N SER A 333 7.37 10.84 -20.48
CA SER A 333 7.67 11.11 -21.89
C SER A 333 6.43 11.08 -22.78
N PHE A 334 5.35 10.40 -22.34
CA PHE A 334 4.04 10.39 -22.99
C PHE A 334 3.04 11.39 -22.38
N GLY A 335 3.56 12.39 -21.68
CA GLY A 335 2.77 13.42 -21.03
C GLY A 335 2.15 12.98 -19.70
N GLY A 336 2.56 11.84 -19.15
CA GLY A 336 2.28 11.38 -17.79
C GLY A 336 0.88 10.83 -17.52
N PHE A 337 -0.03 10.87 -18.51
CA PHE A 337 -1.41 10.41 -18.39
C PHE A 337 -1.77 9.53 -19.57
N ALA A 338 -2.02 8.26 -19.29
CA ALA A 338 -2.33 7.26 -20.29
C ALA A 338 -3.42 6.30 -19.81
N ALA A 339 -3.99 5.55 -20.76
CA ALA A 339 -5.02 4.56 -20.52
C ALA A 339 -4.80 3.33 -21.41
N LEU A 340 -5.03 2.16 -20.83
CA LEU A 340 -5.28 0.92 -21.55
C LEU A 340 -6.79 0.80 -21.81
N LEU A 341 -7.15 0.34 -23.01
CA LEU A 341 -8.52 0.27 -23.48
C LEU A 341 -8.93 -1.18 -23.75
N LYS A 342 -10.21 -1.51 -23.56
CA LYS A 342 -10.76 -2.83 -23.95
C LYS A 342 -11.25 -2.88 -25.39
N PHE A 343 -11.49 -1.74 -26.02
CA PHE A 343 -11.88 -1.64 -27.42
C PHE A 343 -11.38 -0.32 -28.02
N ARG A 344 -11.17 -0.32 -29.33
CA ARG A 344 -10.71 0.85 -30.07
C ARG A 344 -11.76 1.95 -30.06
N ILE A 345 -11.28 3.18 -29.91
CA ILE A 345 -12.09 4.38 -30.02
C ILE A 345 -11.67 5.08 -31.31
N SER A 346 -12.64 5.28 -32.19
CA SER A 346 -12.50 5.95 -33.48
C SER A 346 -12.50 7.46 -33.33
#